data_AF-A0A6I9P648-F1
#
_entry.id   AF-A0A6I9P648-F1
#
_cell.length_a   1.000
_cell.length_b   1.000
_cell.length_c   1.000
_cell.angle_alpha   90.00
_cell.angle_beta   90.00
_cell.angle_gamma   90.00
#
_symmetry.space_group_name_H-M   'P 1'
#
loop_
_entity.id
_entity.type
_entity.pdbx_description
1 polymer ?
#
loop_
_entity_poly.entity_id
_entity_poly.type
_entity_poly.pdbx_seq_one_letter_code
_entity_poly.pdbx_strand_id
1 'polypeptide(L)'
;MHSSERCALHRLPVSRCQRSHCASTQGFTSFSQKMKMSQAFLHILILRNIRMVKENDASVNPTFIVKPDGGSQGDGIYLIRDPSDLKLMVGSQAKQAVVQEYIQRPLLIDKLKFDIRLYVLLKSLEPLEIYIAKEGLTRFCTEPYQEPSQKNLSHVFMHLTNYSLNVHSGNFVHSNSQSTGSKRSLSSVLYRLAAKGVDIKKVWSDIIALVIKTTIAVVPELRVYYQAEIPPGKPGPTCFQILGFDILLMKNLKPVLLEVNSNPSMRIEHEQEMAPGVFEYVPSPVDEEVKVGVIRDALRLMDPGHKRTSM
;
A
#
# COMPACT_ATOMS: atom_id res chain seq x y z
N MET A 1 29.59 14.57 -17.88
CA MET A 1 28.33 14.05 -18.44
C MET A 1 27.28 14.10 -17.34
N HIS A 2 26.36 15.08 -17.40
CA HIS A 2 25.30 15.24 -16.41
C HIS A 2 24.25 14.13 -16.58
N SER A 3 24.18 13.19 -15.64
CA SER A 3 22.95 12.45 -15.40
C SER A 3 21.95 13.42 -14.77
N SER A 4 20.86 13.75 -15.46
CA SER A 4 19.75 14.42 -14.79
C SER A 4 19.18 13.40 -13.80
N GLU A 5 19.50 13.53 -12.50
CA GLU A 5 18.85 12.73 -11.46
C GLU A 5 17.34 13.01 -11.51
N ARG A 6 16.56 12.12 -12.11
CA ARG A 6 15.10 12.28 -12.17
C ARG A 6 14.56 12.05 -10.77
N CYS A 7 13.97 13.09 -10.16
CA CYS A 7 13.25 13.00 -8.89
C CYS A 7 12.20 11.89 -8.94
N ALA A 8 12.22 10.95 -8.00
CA ALA A 8 11.34 9.79 -7.88
C ALA A 8 9.94 10.17 -7.39
N LEU A 9 9.78 11.29 -6.66
CA LEU A 9 8.50 11.75 -6.14
C LEU A 9 7.91 12.86 -7.01
N HIS A 10 6.65 12.70 -7.43
CA HIS A 10 5.90 13.69 -8.21
C HIS A 10 4.78 14.32 -7.40
N ARG A 11 4.73 15.65 -7.38
CA ARG A 11 3.64 16.39 -6.74
C ARG A 11 2.31 16.11 -7.45
N LEU A 12 1.29 15.79 -6.67
CA LEU A 12 -0.07 15.62 -7.18
C LEU A 12 -0.81 16.97 -7.22
N PRO A 13 -1.63 17.22 -8.26
CA PRO A 13 -2.44 18.43 -8.35
C PRO A 13 -3.61 18.36 -7.35
N VAL A 14 -3.60 19.27 -6.37
CA VAL A 14 -4.71 19.47 -5.42
C VAL A 14 -5.02 20.96 -5.38
N SER A 15 -6.28 21.35 -5.60
CA SER A 15 -6.72 22.75 -5.55
C SER A 15 -6.60 23.33 -4.13
N ARG A 16 -6.09 24.57 -4.02
CA ARG A 16 -5.86 25.25 -2.73
C ARG A 16 -7.16 25.59 -2.01
N CYS A 17 -7.24 25.27 -0.73
CA CYS A 17 -8.04 26.02 0.24
C CYS A 17 -7.12 27.06 0.93
N GLN A 18 -7.66 28.20 1.35
CA GLN A 18 -6.90 29.42 1.71
C GLN A 18 -6.07 29.31 3.02
N ARG A 19 -5.03 30.15 3.09
CA ARG A 19 -3.83 30.10 3.98
C ARG A 19 -4.01 30.71 5.39
N SER A 20 -3.12 30.30 6.30
CA SER A 20 -2.49 31.16 7.33
C SER A 20 -1.08 30.66 7.70
N HIS A 21 -0.15 31.58 8.01
CA HIS A 21 1.31 31.39 8.16
C HIS A 21 1.76 30.98 9.58
N CYS A 22 2.90 30.26 9.70
CA CYS A 22 4.16 30.64 10.41
C CYS A 22 4.95 29.42 10.98
N ALA A 23 6.23 29.63 11.31
CA ALA A 23 7.35 28.66 11.30
C ALA A 23 8.03 28.36 12.65
N SER A 24 8.71 27.20 12.74
CA SER A 24 9.69 26.68 13.74
C SER A 24 9.29 25.42 14.54
N THR A 25 10.29 24.66 15.00
CA THR A 25 10.26 23.21 15.21
C THR A 25 10.55 22.79 16.66
N GLN A 26 9.77 21.85 17.22
CA GLN A 26 10.22 20.80 18.17
C GLN A 26 9.07 19.80 18.52
N GLY A 27 9.42 18.50 18.67
CA GLY A 27 8.59 17.44 19.29
C GLY A 27 8.15 16.30 18.37
N PHE A 28 8.68 15.07 18.53
CA PHE A 28 8.50 13.97 17.55
C PHE A 28 7.98 12.61 18.09
N THR A 29 7.62 12.46 19.37
CA THR A 29 7.41 11.12 19.94
C THR A 29 5.95 10.67 20.09
N SER A 30 4.96 11.58 20.18
CA SER A 30 3.53 11.25 20.39
C SER A 30 2.74 10.88 19.11
N PHE A 31 3.18 11.39 17.94
CA PHE A 31 2.39 11.36 16.70
C PHE A 31 2.31 9.98 16.03
N SER A 32 3.38 9.18 16.08
CA SER A 32 3.48 7.88 15.39
C SER A 32 2.48 6.83 15.92
N GLN A 33 2.23 6.81 17.24
CA GLN A 33 1.26 5.90 17.85
C GLN A 33 -0.20 6.24 17.46
N LYS A 34 -0.52 7.51 17.21
CA LYS A 34 -1.87 7.93 16.82
C LYS A 34 -2.15 7.79 15.32
N MET A 35 -1.12 7.82 14.46
CA MET A 35 -1.28 7.39 13.05
C MET A 35 -1.66 5.92 12.92
N LYS A 36 -1.23 5.03 13.84
CA LYS A 36 -1.71 3.64 13.90
C LYS A 36 -3.20 3.56 14.19
N MET A 37 -3.73 4.43 15.06
CA MET A 37 -5.19 4.56 15.25
C MET A 37 -5.88 5.01 13.95
N SER A 38 -5.27 5.93 13.18
CA SER A 38 -5.81 6.33 11.88
C SER A 38 -5.81 5.18 10.84
N GLN A 39 -4.96 4.15 10.97
CA GLN A 39 -5.02 2.96 10.11
C GLN A 39 -6.24 2.08 10.43
N ALA A 40 -6.58 1.93 11.71
CA ALA A 40 -7.84 1.30 12.11
C ALA A 40 -9.03 2.10 11.54
N PHE A 41 -8.92 3.42 11.51
CA PHE A 41 -9.91 4.29 10.87
C PHE A 41 -9.90 4.25 9.34
N LEU A 42 -8.78 4.04 8.67
CA LEU A 42 -8.77 3.86 7.22
C LEU A 42 -9.40 2.52 6.83
N HIS A 43 -9.22 1.48 7.64
CA HIS A 43 -10.09 0.29 7.59
C HIS A 43 -11.55 0.71 7.72
N ILE A 44 -11.95 1.48 8.74
CA ILE A 44 -13.33 1.94 8.93
C ILE A 44 -13.85 2.82 7.77
N LEU A 45 -13.02 3.65 7.13
CA LEU A 45 -13.41 4.55 6.04
C LEU A 45 -13.55 3.81 4.71
N ILE A 46 -12.72 2.78 4.47
CA ILE A 46 -12.94 1.80 3.40
C ILE A 46 -14.24 1.02 3.67
N LEU A 47 -14.55 0.73 4.95
CA LEU A 47 -15.78 0.05 5.36
C LEU A 47 -17.03 0.93 5.38
N ARG A 48 -16.92 2.26 5.41
CA ARG A 48 -18.07 3.17 5.28
C ARG A 48 -18.71 3.15 3.88
N ASN A 49 -18.04 2.54 2.89
CA ASN A 49 -18.62 2.16 1.61
C ASN A 49 -19.11 0.70 1.56
N ILE A 50 -19.22 -0.01 2.71
CA ILE A 50 -20.11 -1.16 2.81
C ILE A 50 -21.52 -0.61 2.71
N ARG A 51 -21.97 -0.50 1.46
CA ARG A 51 -23.37 -0.66 1.13
C ARG A 51 -23.78 -1.97 1.81
N MET A 52 -24.76 -1.90 2.72
CA MET A 52 -25.63 -3.04 2.96
C MET A 52 -26.16 -3.43 1.57
N VAL A 53 -25.48 -4.37 0.91
CA VAL A 53 -25.94 -4.92 -0.35
C VAL A 53 -27.18 -5.70 0.01
N LYS A 54 -28.31 -5.01 -0.16
CA LYS A 54 -29.63 -5.59 -0.28
C LYS A 54 -29.52 -6.81 -1.18
N GLU A 55 -30.09 -7.91 -0.71
CA GLU A 55 -30.45 -9.11 -1.47
C GLU A 55 -30.66 -8.76 -2.94
N ASN A 56 -29.81 -9.29 -3.82
CA ASN A 56 -30.12 -9.53 -5.23
C ASN A 56 -28.97 -10.30 -5.87
N ASP A 57 -29.11 -11.62 -5.82
CA ASP A 57 -29.03 -12.59 -6.92
C ASP A 57 -28.60 -13.94 -6.30
N ALA A 58 -29.55 -14.86 -6.09
CA ALA A 58 -29.30 -16.16 -5.46
C ALA A 58 -28.35 -17.07 -6.28
N SER A 59 -27.87 -16.60 -7.44
CA SER A 59 -26.96 -17.30 -8.34
C SER A 59 -25.47 -17.05 -8.04
N VAL A 60 -25.11 -16.02 -7.27
CA VAL A 60 -23.70 -15.69 -6.96
C VAL A 60 -23.44 -16.01 -5.50
N ASN A 61 -22.65 -17.05 -5.23
CA ASN A 61 -22.15 -17.35 -3.89
C ASN A 61 -20.83 -16.58 -3.67
N PRO A 62 -20.85 -15.37 -3.07
CA PRO A 62 -19.66 -14.52 -2.96
C PRO A 62 -18.57 -15.19 -2.12
N THR A 63 -17.32 -14.87 -2.41
CA THR A 63 -16.19 -15.21 -1.54
C THR A 63 -15.81 -13.97 -0.75
N PHE A 64 -15.51 -14.15 0.53
CA PHE A 64 -15.03 -13.10 1.42
C PHE A 64 -13.61 -13.40 1.87
N ILE A 65 -12.86 -12.34 2.15
CA ILE A 65 -11.56 -12.38 2.82
C ILE A 65 -11.72 -11.81 4.22
N VAL A 66 -11.30 -12.59 5.21
CA VAL A 66 -11.32 -12.22 6.62
C VAL A 66 -9.92 -11.78 7.01
N LYS A 67 -9.81 -10.57 7.58
CA LYS A 67 -8.56 -9.96 8.04
C LYS A 67 -8.69 -9.67 9.54
N PRO A 68 -8.15 -10.52 10.43
CA PRO A 68 -8.20 -10.28 11.87
C PRO A 68 -7.40 -9.04 12.31
N ASP A 69 -7.90 -8.33 13.31
CA ASP A 69 -7.21 -7.18 13.92
C ASP A 69 -6.00 -7.66 14.73
N GLY A 70 -4.90 -6.90 14.62
CA GLY A 70 -3.61 -7.22 15.25
C GLY A 70 -2.70 -8.12 14.41
N GLY A 71 -3.18 -8.65 13.28
CA GLY A 71 -2.34 -9.30 12.29
C GLY A 71 -1.49 -8.29 11.51
N SER A 72 -0.23 -8.62 11.26
CA SER A 72 0.58 -7.95 10.23
C SER A 72 1.03 -9.01 9.23
N GLN A 73 1.56 -8.60 8.07
CA GLN A 73 2.25 -9.54 7.17
C GLN A 73 1.36 -10.68 6.61
N GLY A 74 0.03 -10.53 6.67
CA GLY A 74 -0.91 -11.54 6.19
C GLY A 74 -1.22 -12.65 7.21
N ASP A 75 -0.72 -12.53 8.43
CA ASP A 75 -0.98 -13.51 9.50
C ASP A 75 -2.49 -13.57 9.84
N GLY A 76 -3.01 -14.79 9.91
CA GLY A 76 -4.42 -15.06 10.20
C GLY A 76 -5.42 -14.68 9.10
N ILE A 77 -4.99 -14.27 7.89
CA ILE A 77 -5.90 -13.99 6.77
C ILE A 77 -6.40 -15.29 6.15
N TYR A 78 -7.70 -15.42 5.94
CA TYR A 78 -8.30 -16.57 5.27
C TYR A 78 -9.51 -16.18 4.42
N LEU A 79 -9.90 -17.07 3.50
CA LEU A 79 -11.08 -16.91 2.67
C LEU A 79 -12.24 -17.76 3.20
N ILE A 80 -13.46 -17.24 3.08
CA ILE A 80 -14.70 -17.95 3.41
C ILE A 80 -15.73 -17.75 2.29
N ARG A 81 -16.65 -18.70 2.18
CA ARG A 81 -17.87 -18.57 1.36
C ARG A 81 -19.13 -18.76 2.18
N ASP A 82 -19.03 -19.54 3.25
CA ASP A 82 -20.09 -19.66 4.26
C ASP A 82 -19.78 -18.72 5.44
N PRO A 83 -20.69 -17.82 5.82
CA PRO A 83 -20.57 -17.05 7.05
C PRO A 83 -20.36 -17.90 8.32
N SER A 84 -20.83 -19.14 8.35
CA SER A 84 -20.60 -20.09 9.44
C SER A 84 -19.13 -20.54 9.56
N ASP A 85 -18.32 -20.38 8.50
CA ASP A 85 -16.87 -20.64 8.54
C ASP A 85 -16.10 -19.51 9.24
N LEU A 86 -16.78 -18.44 9.68
CA LEU A 86 -16.15 -17.34 10.39
C LEU A 86 -15.64 -17.81 11.75
N LYS A 87 -14.32 -18.03 11.83
CA LYS A 87 -13.61 -18.42 13.05
C LYS A 87 -13.40 -17.21 13.96
N LEU A 88 -14.49 -16.63 14.48
CA LEU A 88 -14.39 -15.75 15.64
C LEU A 88 -14.06 -16.65 16.83
N MET A 89 -12.87 -16.50 17.43
CA MET A 89 -12.47 -17.35 18.54
C MET A 89 -13.55 -17.30 19.64
N VAL A 90 -14.19 -18.44 19.89
CA VAL A 90 -15.13 -18.66 20.98
C VAL A 90 -14.30 -18.74 22.28
N GLY A 91 -14.30 -17.64 23.04
CA GLY A 91 -13.54 -17.46 24.28
C GLY A 91 -13.49 -15.99 24.72
N SER A 92 -12.98 -15.71 25.93
CA SER A 92 -13.14 -14.44 26.67
C SER A 92 -12.56 -13.15 26.04
N GLN A 93 -12.10 -13.18 24.79
CA GLN A 93 -11.72 -11.98 24.03
C GLN A 93 -12.07 -12.16 22.55
N ALA A 94 -13.20 -11.58 22.12
CA ALA A 94 -13.54 -11.46 20.72
C ALA A 94 -12.48 -10.60 20.01
N LYS A 95 -11.69 -11.20 19.11
CA LYS A 95 -10.78 -10.44 18.25
C LYS A 95 -11.62 -9.75 17.17
N GLN A 96 -11.45 -8.44 17.03
CA GLN A 96 -12.03 -7.68 15.94
C GLN A 96 -11.47 -8.16 14.60
N ALA A 97 -12.24 -8.04 13.52
CA ALA A 97 -11.81 -8.44 12.19
C ALA A 97 -12.57 -7.66 11.12
N VAL A 98 -11.94 -7.49 9.97
CA VAL A 98 -12.57 -6.95 8.76
C VAL A 98 -12.94 -8.11 7.84
N VAL A 99 -14.23 -8.22 7.53
CA VAL A 99 -14.73 -9.10 6.47
C VAL A 99 -14.98 -8.26 5.23
N GLN A 100 -14.31 -8.59 4.14
CA GLN A 100 -14.36 -7.86 2.88
C GLN A 100 -14.70 -8.82 1.74
N GLU A 101 -15.52 -8.39 0.78
CA GLU A 101 -15.73 -9.17 -0.44
C GLU A 101 -14.40 -9.36 -1.18
N TYR A 102 -14.09 -10.61 -1.52
CA TYR A 102 -12.85 -10.96 -2.20
C TYR A 102 -12.92 -10.60 -3.68
N ILE A 103 -11.88 -9.94 -4.18
CA ILE A 103 -11.78 -9.58 -5.60
C ILE A 103 -11.39 -10.82 -6.41
N GLN A 104 -12.38 -11.45 -7.04
CA GLN A 104 -12.24 -12.74 -7.74
C GLN A 104 -11.60 -12.65 -9.13
N ARG A 105 -11.58 -11.45 -9.74
CA ARG A 105 -11.07 -11.25 -11.10
C ARG A 105 -9.93 -10.22 -11.13
N PRO A 106 -8.79 -10.51 -10.47
CA PRO A 106 -7.61 -9.66 -10.57
C PRO A 106 -7.01 -9.71 -11.98
N LEU A 107 -6.24 -8.69 -12.35
CA LEU A 107 -5.32 -8.75 -13.47
C LEU A 107 -4.23 -9.77 -13.13
N LEU A 108 -3.88 -10.61 -14.09
CA LEU A 108 -2.84 -11.62 -13.94
C LEU A 108 -1.68 -11.36 -14.91
N ILE A 109 -0.47 -11.65 -14.46
CA ILE A 109 0.72 -11.72 -15.31
C ILE A 109 1.34 -13.08 -15.05
N ASP A 110 1.66 -13.83 -16.13
CA ASP A 110 2.16 -15.21 -16.02
C ASP A 110 1.21 -16.15 -15.25
N LYS A 111 -0.10 -15.88 -15.31
CA LYS A 111 -1.16 -16.55 -14.52
C LYS A 111 -1.06 -16.30 -13.01
N LEU A 112 -0.14 -15.47 -12.55
CA LEU A 112 0.03 -15.15 -11.13
C LEU A 112 -0.76 -13.89 -10.77
N LYS A 113 -1.41 -13.92 -9.60
CA LYS A 113 -1.99 -12.75 -8.97
C LYS A 113 -0.85 -11.89 -8.41
N PHE A 114 -1.01 -10.57 -8.49
CA PHE A 114 -0.06 -9.64 -7.91
C PHE A 114 -0.77 -8.40 -7.36
N ASP A 115 -0.14 -7.71 -6.43
CA ASP A 115 -0.53 -6.36 -6.03
C ASP A 115 0.61 -5.36 -6.27
N ILE A 116 0.29 -4.08 -6.11
CA ILE A 116 1.19 -2.95 -6.26
C ILE A 116 1.33 -2.29 -4.89
N ARG A 117 2.55 -2.29 -4.34
CA ARG A 117 2.97 -1.42 -3.25
C ARG A 117 3.49 -0.12 -3.85
N LEU A 118 2.71 0.95 -3.71
CA LEU A 118 3.06 2.29 -4.16
C LEU A 118 3.38 3.21 -2.99
N TYR A 119 4.45 3.99 -3.10
CA TYR A 119 4.86 4.91 -2.03
C TYR A 119 4.28 6.31 -2.26
N VAL A 120 3.69 6.90 -1.22
CA VAL A 120 3.07 8.22 -1.24
C VAL A 120 3.61 9.04 -0.08
N LEU A 121 4.17 10.22 -0.36
CA LEU A 121 4.59 11.17 0.64
C LEU A 121 3.46 12.18 0.90
N LEU A 122 2.92 12.16 2.11
CA LEU A 122 2.07 13.23 2.63
C LEU A 122 2.99 14.25 3.31
N LYS A 123 3.28 15.36 2.62
CA LYS A 123 4.22 16.38 3.07
C LYS A 123 3.58 17.44 3.97
N SER A 124 2.32 17.80 3.70
CA SER A 124 1.60 18.79 4.48
C SER A 124 0.09 18.55 4.39
N LEU A 125 -0.63 18.86 5.47
CA LEU A 125 -2.09 18.86 5.52
C LEU A 125 -2.68 20.24 5.19
N GLU A 126 -1.90 21.32 5.37
CA GLU A 126 -2.33 22.70 5.15
C GLU A 126 -1.15 23.59 4.68
N PRO A 127 -1.10 24.00 3.40
CA PRO A 127 -1.93 23.48 2.31
C PRO A 127 -1.66 21.99 2.08
N LEU A 128 -2.66 21.24 1.61
CA LEU A 128 -2.50 19.81 1.31
C LEU A 128 -1.44 19.60 0.22
N GLU A 129 -0.38 18.88 0.56
CA GLU A 129 0.72 18.54 -0.35
C GLU A 129 0.96 17.03 -0.34
N ILE A 130 0.69 16.40 -1.49
CA ILE A 130 0.83 14.96 -1.70
C ILE A 130 1.81 14.73 -2.85
N TYR A 131 2.74 13.80 -2.67
CA TYR A 131 3.66 13.35 -3.71
C TYR A 131 3.54 11.84 -3.89
N ILE A 132 3.53 11.38 -5.13
CA ILE A 132 3.48 9.96 -5.49
C ILE A 132 4.84 9.52 -6.02
N ALA A 133 5.32 8.36 -5.60
CA ALA A 133 6.51 7.77 -6.20
C ALA A 133 6.22 7.34 -7.65
N LYS A 134 7.16 7.58 -8.55
CA LYS A 134 7.11 7.07 -9.93
C LYS A 134 7.28 5.57 -10.00
N GLU A 135 7.95 5.02 -9.00
CA GLU A 135 8.16 3.60 -8.85
C GLU A 135 7.42 3.02 -7.66
N GLY A 136 7.23 1.71 -7.74
CA GLY A 136 6.68 0.90 -6.68
C GLY A 136 7.18 -0.53 -6.79
N LEU A 137 6.79 -1.35 -5.83
CA LEU A 137 7.06 -2.78 -5.86
C LEU A 137 5.79 -3.50 -6.27
N THR A 138 5.90 -4.48 -7.14
CA THR A 138 4.83 -5.42 -7.44
C THR A 138 5.16 -6.77 -6.82
N ARG A 139 4.22 -7.34 -6.06
CA ARG A 139 4.43 -8.57 -5.31
C ARG A 139 3.53 -9.65 -5.87
N PHE A 140 4.15 -10.72 -6.33
CA PHE A 140 3.47 -11.83 -6.97
C PHE A 140 3.21 -12.96 -5.99
N CYS A 141 2.03 -13.55 -6.11
CA CYS A 141 1.76 -14.90 -5.64
C CYS A 141 2.74 -15.89 -6.30
N THR A 142 3.00 -17.02 -5.63
CA THR A 142 3.94 -18.04 -6.12
C THR A 142 3.25 -19.23 -6.78
N GLU A 143 1.92 -19.26 -6.77
CA GLU A 143 1.11 -20.27 -7.45
C GLU A 143 0.16 -19.65 -8.49
N PRO A 144 -0.10 -20.33 -9.63
CA PRO A 144 -1.08 -19.88 -10.62
C PRO A 144 -2.47 -19.65 -10.02
N TYR A 145 -3.01 -18.46 -10.29
CA TYR A 145 -4.31 -18.05 -9.80
C TYR A 145 -5.45 -18.87 -10.42
N GLN A 146 -6.39 -19.27 -9.58
CA GLN A 146 -7.70 -19.78 -9.96
C GLN A 146 -8.78 -18.96 -9.23
N GLU A 147 -9.95 -18.78 -9.84
CA GLU A 147 -11.07 -18.15 -9.13
C GLU A 147 -11.42 -18.97 -7.87
N PRO A 148 -11.80 -18.31 -6.76
CA PRO A 148 -12.04 -19.01 -5.50
C PRO A 148 -13.21 -19.99 -5.60
N SER A 149 -13.00 -21.18 -5.07
CA SER A 149 -13.93 -22.30 -4.97
C SER A 149 -13.73 -22.98 -3.63
N GLN A 150 -14.71 -23.78 -3.17
CA GLN A 150 -14.57 -24.49 -1.89
C GLN A 150 -13.29 -25.35 -1.82
N LYS A 151 -12.77 -25.78 -2.97
CA LYS A 151 -11.58 -26.64 -3.08
C LYS A 151 -10.26 -25.90 -2.93
N ASN A 152 -10.23 -24.57 -3.10
CA ASN A 152 -8.97 -23.80 -3.14
C ASN A 152 -8.90 -22.64 -2.14
N LEU A 153 -9.89 -22.42 -1.27
CA LEU A 153 -9.88 -21.33 -0.28
C LEU A 153 -8.66 -21.38 0.66
N SER A 154 -8.14 -22.58 0.95
CA SER A 154 -6.96 -22.81 1.78
C SER A 154 -5.63 -22.64 1.02
N HIS A 155 -5.65 -22.49 -0.30
CA HIS A 155 -4.44 -22.37 -1.12
C HIS A 155 -3.95 -20.92 -1.11
N VAL A 156 -3.35 -20.53 0.02
CA VAL A 156 -3.00 -19.14 0.30
C VAL A 156 -1.98 -18.55 -0.68
N PHE A 157 -1.06 -19.37 -1.23
CA PHE A 157 0.00 -18.91 -2.15
C PHE A 157 -0.50 -18.47 -3.53
N MET A 158 -1.72 -18.84 -3.93
CA MET A 158 -2.36 -18.27 -5.14
C MET A 158 -3.25 -17.07 -4.83
N HIS A 159 -3.69 -16.91 -3.59
CA HIS A 159 -4.70 -15.91 -3.21
C HIS A 159 -4.14 -14.68 -2.49
N LEU A 160 -3.03 -14.81 -1.76
CA LEU A 160 -2.42 -13.77 -0.94
C LEU A 160 -1.06 -13.38 -1.50
N THR A 161 -0.85 -12.09 -1.73
CA THR A 161 0.35 -11.50 -2.36
C THR A 161 1.42 -11.08 -1.35
N ASN A 162 1.15 -11.26 -0.05
CA ASN A 162 2.05 -10.84 1.02
C ASN A 162 3.42 -11.49 0.86
N TYR A 163 4.48 -10.67 0.84
CA TYR A 163 5.87 -11.14 0.70
C TYR A 163 6.25 -12.13 1.80
N SER A 164 5.95 -11.78 3.05
CA SER A 164 6.17 -12.60 4.26
C SER A 164 5.54 -13.99 4.19
N LEU A 165 4.43 -14.14 3.47
CA LEU A 165 3.86 -15.45 3.22
C LEU A 165 4.62 -16.14 2.09
N ASN A 166 4.69 -15.48 0.93
CA ASN A 166 5.18 -16.09 -0.30
C ASN A 166 6.67 -16.44 -0.24
N VAL A 167 7.49 -15.74 0.55
CA VAL A 167 8.93 -16.04 0.70
C VAL A 167 9.18 -17.46 1.24
N HIS A 168 8.23 -18.02 2.00
CA HIS A 168 8.31 -19.39 2.51
C HIS A 168 7.76 -20.44 1.53
N SER A 169 7.27 -20.02 0.36
CA SER A 169 6.88 -20.94 -0.70
C SER A 169 8.11 -21.47 -1.42
N GLY A 170 8.18 -22.79 -1.64
CA GLY A 170 9.25 -23.38 -2.47
C GLY A 170 9.28 -22.87 -3.92
N ASN A 171 8.23 -22.17 -4.36
CA ASN A 171 8.13 -21.54 -5.68
C ASN A 171 8.51 -20.04 -5.67
N PHE A 172 8.99 -19.50 -4.56
CA PHE A 172 9.42 -18.10 -4.50
C PHE A 172 10.73 -17.92 -5.25
N VAL A 173 10.74 -16.97 -6.20
CA VAL A 173 11.93 -16.69 -7.00
C VAL A 173 12.46 -15.31 -6.64
N HIS A 174 13.59 -15.29 -5.93
CA HIS A 174 14.43 -14.10 -5.82
C HIS A 174 15.12 -13.86 -7.15
N SER A 175 15.04 -12.63 -7.67
CA SER A 175 15.69 -12.25 -8.92
C SER A 175 16.53 -11.00 -8.71
N ASN A 176 17.69 -10.98 -9.35
CA ASN A 176 18.52 -9.78 -9.47
C ASN A 176 18.00 -8.84 -10.57
N SER A 177 17.01 -9.27 -11.35
CA SER A 177 16.33 -8.46 -12.35
C SER A 177 15.11 -7.76 -11.77
N GLN A 178 14.88 -6.53 -12.23
CA GLN A 178 13.66 -5.77 -11.90
C GLN A 178 12.40 -6.35 -12.54
N SER A 179 12.53 -7.22 -13.57
CA SER A 179 11.43 -7.66 -14.42
C SER A 179 11.01 -9.11 -14.24
N THR A 180 11.74 -9.88 -13.45
CA THR A 180 11.48 -11.31 -13.21
C THR A 180 11.45 -11.62 -11.72
N GLY A 181 11.14 -12.86 -11.36
CA GLY A 181 10.94 -13.27 -9.96
C GLY A 181 9.59 -12.88 -9.37
N SER A 182 9.44 -13.11 -8.08
CA SER A 182 8.20 -12.90 -7.32
C SER A 182 8.04 -11.46 -6.79
N LYS A 183 9.04 -10.61 -7.01
CA LYS A 183 9.03 -9.17 -6.71
C LYS A 183 9.61 -8.42 -7.91
N ARG A 184 8.88 -7.45 -8.46
CA ARG A 184 9.27 -6.72 -9.68
C ARG A 184 9.02 -5.22 -9.51
N SER A 185 9.71 -4.38 -10.27
CA SER A 185 9.40 -2.93 -10.31
C SER A 185 8.04 -2.67 -10.95
N LEU A 186 7.39 -1.57 -10.56
CA LEU A 186 6.12 -1.18 -11.14
C LEU A 186 6.28 -0.79 -12.62
N SER A 187 7.34 -0.07 -12.99
CA SER A 187 7.59 0.25 -14.40
C SER A 187 7.73 -0.99 -15.27
N SER A 188 8.42 -2.03 -14.80
CA SER A 188 8.55 -3.28 -15.56
C SER A 188 7.18 -3.92 -15.83
N VAL A 189 6.30 -3.95 -14.83
CA VAL A 189 4.94 -4.45 -14.99
C VAL A 189 4.14 -3.59 -15.98
N LEU A 190 4.21 -2.26 -15.85
CA LEU A 190 3.52 -1.34 -16.77
C LEU A 190 4.06 -1.47 -18.20
N TYR A 191 5.37 -1.57 -18.39
CA TYR A 191 5.99 -1.78 -19.69
C TYR A 191 5.47 -3.05 -20.36
N ARG A 192 5.38 -4.15 -19.60
CA ARG A 192 4.83 -5.41 -20.10
C ARG A 192 3.35 -5.32 -20.46
N LEU A 193 2.56 -4.53 -19.74
CA LEU A 193 1.17 -4.26 -20.08
C LEU A 193 1.04 -3.39 -21.34
N ALA A 194 1.87 -2.36 -21.47
CA ALA A 194 1.92 -1.51 -22.66
C ALA A 194 2.28 -2.32 -23.92
N ALA A 195 3.23 -3.25 -23.81
CA ALA A 195 3.58 -4.17 -24.90
C ALA A 195 2.41 -5.08 -25.34
N LYS A 196 1.37 -5.22 -24.51
CA LYS A 196 0.12 -5.94 -24.82
C LYS A 196 -1.02 -5.00 -25.26
N GLY A 197 -0.72 -3.73 -25.54
CA GLY A 197 -1.70 -2.74 -26.01
C GLY A 197 -2.52 -2.07 -24.91
N VAL A 198 -2.14 -2.21 -23.63
CA VAL A 198 -2.82 -1.52 -22.53
C VAL A 198 -2.47 -0.04 -22.51
N ASP A 199 -3.47 0.83 -22.37
CA ASP A 199 -3.26 2.25 -22.10
C ASP A 199 -2.76 2.47 -20.66
N ILE A 200 -1.44 2.41 -20.49
CA ILE A 200 -0.79 2.63 -19.19
C ILE A 200 -0.94 4.06 -18.68
N LYS A 201 -1.17 5.06 -19.55
CA LYS A 201 -1.39 6.44 -19.11
C LYS A 201 -2.72 6.54 -18.38
N LYS A 202 -3.76 5.89 -18.92
CA LYS A 202 -5.06 5.78 -18.25
C LYS A 202 -4.94 5.02 -16.92
N VAL A 203 -4.28 3.87 -16.90
CA VAL A 203 -4.10 3.09 -15.65
C VAL A 203 -3.40 3.93 -14.58
N TRP A 204 -2.32 4.63 -14.95
CA TRP A 204 -1.58 5.49 -14.02
C TRP A 204 -2.44 6.68 -13.53
N SER A 205 -3.21 7.31 -14.43
CA SER A 205 -4.16 8.35 -14.06
C SER A 205 -5.22 7.87 -13.07
N ASP A 206 -5.76 6.66 -13.26
CA ASP A 206 -6.74 6.06 -12.36
C ASP A 206 -6.12 5.73 -10.99
N ILE A 207 -4.85 5.30 -10.94
CA ILE A 207 -4.09 5.10 -9.70
C ILE A 207 -3.88 6.43 -8.96
N ILE A 208 -3.46 7.50 -9.67
CA ILE A 208 -3.31 8.83 -9.09
C ILE A 208 -4.63 9.31 -8.49
N ALA A 209 -5.74 9.14 -9.22
CA ALA A 209 -7.06 9.53 -8.75
C ALA A 209 -7.48 8.75 -7.49
N LEU A 210 -7.15 7.45 -7.43
CA LEU A 210 -7.36 6.63 -6.23
C LEU A 210 -6.59 7.20 -5.04
N VAL A 211 -5.28 7.47 -5.19
CA VAL A 211 -4.44 8.02 -4.12
C VAL A 211 -4.98 9.36 -3.62
N ILE A 212 -5.30 10.30 -4.52
CA ILE A 212 -5.82 11.63 -4.16
C ILE A 212 -7.13 11.50 -3.38
N LYS A 213 -8.09 10.70 -3.87
CA LYS A 213 -9.39 10.51 -3.23
C LYS A 213 -9.25 9.90 -1.84
N THR A 214 -8.41 8.87 -1.70
CA THR A 214 -8.13 8.24 -0.42
C THR A 214 -7.51 9.23 0.56
N THR A 215 -6.49 9.98 0.14
CA THR A 215 -5.84 10.96 1.04
C THR A 215 -6.79 12.08 1.45
N ILE A 216 -7.57 12.65 0.52
CA ILE A 216 -8.55 13.71 0.84
C ILE A 216 -9.58 13.20 1.84
N ALA A 217 -10.02 11.95 1.75
CA ALA A 217 -11.02 11.39 2.65
C ALA A 217 -10.56 11.33 4.12
N VAL A 218 -9.25 11.15 4.38
CA VAL A 218 -8.69 11.12 5.75
C VAL A 218 -8.19 12.48 6.25
N VAL A 219 -7.99 13.46 5.36
CA VAL A 219 -7.44 14.78 5.73
C VAL A 219 -8.22 15.50 6.85
N PRO A 220 -9.58 15.54 6.86
CA PRO A 220 -10.31 16.21 7.93
C PRO A 220 -10.00 15.63 9.32
N GLU A 221 -9.92 14.30 9.42
CA GLU A 221 -9.63 13.61 10.68
C GLU A 221 -8.18 13.84 11.12
N LEU A 222 -7.22 13.73 10.19
CA LEU A 222 -5.82 14.02 10.46
C LEU A 222 -5.61 15.46 10.93
N ARG A 223 -6.40 16.42 10.42
CA ARG A 223 -6.36 17.82 10.86
C ARG A 223 -6.82 17.99 12.30
N VAL A 224 -7.89 17.30 12.72
CA VAL A 224 -8.35 17.34 14.12
C VAL A 224 -7.23 16.87 15.05
N TYR A 225 -6.58 15.73 14.73
CA TYR A 225 -5.46 15.24 15.53
C TYR A 225 -4.26 16.18 15.51
N TYR A 226 -3.93 16.75 14.36
CA TYR A 226 -2.81 17.70 14.23
C TYR A 226 -3.04 18.97 15.06
N GLN A 227 -4.26 19.54 15.01
CA GLN A 227 -4.64 20.74 15.76
C GLN A 227 -4.77 20.50 17.27
N ALA A 228 -5.13 19.29 17.68
CA ALA A 228 -5.19 18.93 19.11
C ALA A 228 -3.79 18.91 19.74
N GLU A 229 -2.75 18.54 18.98
CA GLU A 229 -1.36 18.46 19.48
C GLU A 229 -0.58 19.76 19.28
N ILE A 230 -1.00 20.63 18.35
CA ILE A 230 -0.31 21.87 17.99
C ILE A 230 -1.22 23.06 18.32
N PRO A 231 -0.94 23.79 19.42
CA PRO A 231 -1.75 24.93 19.83
C PRO A 231 -1.86 26.00 18.73
N PRO A 232 -3.03 26.63 18.56
CA PRO A 232 -3.19 27.76 17.63
C PRO A 232 -2.14 28.84 17.86
N GLY A 233 -1.51 29.32 16.79
CA GLY A 233 -0.51 30.39 16.85
C GLY A 233 0.90 29.95 17.27
N LYS A 234 1.11 28.68 17.62
CA LYS A 234 2.46 28.11 17.76
C LYS A 234 2.86 27.38 16.47
N PRO A 235 4.10 27.54 16.00
CA PRO A 235 4.59 26.73 14.93
C PRO A 235 4.81 25.31 15.48
N GLY A 236 3.93 24.39 15.11
CA GLY A 236 4.12 22.99 15.41
C GLY A 236 5.18 22.36 14.51
N PRO A 237 5.68 21.16 14.86
CA PRO A 237 6.56 20.43 13.97
C PRO A 237 5.90 20.24 12.59
N THR A 238 6.68 20.43 11.54
CA THR A 238 6.27 20.03 10.20
C THR A 238 6.37 18.51 10.12
N CYS A 239 5.23 17.85 10.24
CA CYS A 239 5.14 16.40 10.08
C CYS A 239 5.03 16.05 8.59
N PHE A 240 5.71 14.98 8.20
CA PHE A 240 5.50 14.32 6.93
C PHE A 240 5.39 12.82 7.18
N GLN A 241 4.72 12.11 6.27
CA GLN A 241 4.59 10.66 6.36
C GLN A 241 4.80 10.03 4.99
N ILE A 242 5.62 8.98 4.94
CA ILE A 242 5.66 8.08 3.79
C ILE A 242 4.67 6.95 4.05
N LEU A 243 3.70 6.83 3.16
CA LEU A 243 2.62 5.84 3.18
C LEU A 243 2.89 4.79 2.10
N GLY A 244 2.57 3.53 2.40
CA GLY A 244 2.55 2.44 1.41
C GLY A 244 1.12 2.11 1.03
N PHE A 245 0.72 2.41 -0.20
CA PHE A 245 -0.58 2.04 -0.74
C PHE A 245 -0.50 0.64 -1.36
N ASP A 246 -1.39 -0.26 -0.94
CA ASP A 246 -1.52 -1.58 -1.52
C ASP A 246 -2.71 -1.56 -2.48
N ILE A 247 -2.41 -1.70 -3.77
CA ILE A 247 -3.37 -1.54 -4.86
C ILE A 247 -3.44 -2.83 -5.66
N LEU A 248 -4.65 -3.30 -5.92
CA LEU A 248 -4.90 -4.41 -6.84
C LEU A 248 -5.44 -3.86 -8.15
N LEU A 249 -4.91 -4.31 -9.28
CA LEU A 249 -5.53 -4.08 -10.58
C LEU A 249 -6.53 -5.21 -10.86
N MET A 250 -7.75 -4.86 -11.19
CA MET A 250 -8.76 -5.81 -11.68
C MET A 250 -8.47 -6.22 -13.13
N LYS A 251 -9.10 -7.30 -13.61
CA LYS A 251 -9.00 -7.77 -15.00
C LYS A 251 -9.36 -6.69 -16.03
N ASN A 252 -10.27 -5.78 -15.67
CA ASN A 252 -10.66 -4.61 -16.47
C ASN A 252 -9.74 -3.38 -16.26
N LEU A 253 -8.57 -3.58 -15.65
CA LEU A 253 -7.54 -2.57 -15.35
C LEU A 253 -7.94 -1.50 -14.33
N LYS A 254 -9.12 -1.59 -13.70
CA LYS A 254 -9.53 -0.68 -12.64
C LYS A 254 -8.67 -0.91 -11.38
N PRO A 255 -8.03 0.13 -10.82
CA PRO A 255 -7.32 0.00 -9.56
C PRO A 255 -8.29 -0.02 -8.38
N VAL A 256 -8.03 -0.88 -7.40
CA VAL A 256 -8.77 -1.03 -6.16
C VAL A 256 -7.81 -0.94 -4.98
N LEU A 257 -8.15 -0.13 -3.98
CA LEU A 257 -7.36 0.01 -2.76
C LEU A 257 -7.60 -1.22 -1.86
N LEU A 258 -6.52 -1.88 -1.45
CA LEU A 258 -6.56 -2.97 -0.47
C LEU A 258 -6.37 -2.45 0.96
N GLU A 259 -5.31 -1.67 1.16
CA GLU A 259 -4.95 -1.06 2.44
C GLU A 259 -3.98 0.13 2.23
N VAL A 260 -3.79 0.95 3.27
CA VAL A 260 -2.68 1.90 3.34
C VAL A 260 -1.88 1.63 4.61
N ASN A 261 -0.60 1.38 4.41
CA ASN A 261 0.37 1.16 5.47
C ASN A 261 1.01 2.49 5.87
N SER A 262 0.90 2.87 7.15
CA SER A 262 1.55 4.05 7.71
C SER A 262 3.04 3.82 7.99
N ASN A 263 3.47 2.56 8.10
CA ASN A 263 4.86 2.17 8.34
C ASN A 263 5.30 1.08 7.33
N PRO A 264 5.34 1.41 6.02
CA PRO A 264 5.79 0.44 5.03
C PRO A 264 7.26 0.08 5.27
N SER A 265 7.61 -1.21 5.13
CA SER A 265 8.99 -1.65 5.27
C SER A 265 9.90 -0.94 4.26
N MET A 266 11.00 -0.37 4.77
CA MET A 266 12.07 0.26 3.98
C MET A 266 13.35 -0.57 3.94
N ARG A 267 13.32 -1.84 4.40
CA ARG A 267 14.46 -2.75 4.26
C ARG A 267 14.77 -2.97 2.78
N ILE A 268 16.04 -2.92 2.42
CA ILE A 268 16.54 -3.17 1.05
C ILE A 268 17.18 -4.55 0.92
N GLU A 269 17.14 -5.35 1.98
CA GLU A 269 17.69 -6.69 2.05
C GLU A 269 16.56 -7.71 2.23
N HIS A 270 16.86 -8.95 1.88
CA HIS A 270 16.02 -10.11 2.18
C HIS A 270 16.83 -11.19 2.86
N GLU A 271 16.15 -11.98 3.67
CA GLU A 271 16.73 -13.17 4.28
C GLU A 271 16.85 -14.27 3.22
N GLN A 272 18.03 -14.90 3.14
CA GLN A 272 18.32 -16.01 2.24
C GLN A 272 18.99 -17.13 3.04
N GLU A 273 18.51 -18.36 2.86
CA GLU A 273 19.14 -19.54 3.43
C GLU A 273 20.37 -19.92 2.59
N MET A 274 21.55 -19.83 3.19
CA MET A 274 22.83 -20.14 2.54
C MET A 274 23.21 -21.62 2.72
N ALA A 275 22.82 -22.19 3.86
CA ALA A 275 22.95 -23.60 4.20
C ALA A 275 21.80 -23.97 5.17
N PRO A 276 21.47 -25.26 5.36
CA PRO A 276 20.36 -25.66 6.23
C PRO A 276 20.44 -25.01 7.62
N GLY A 277 19.47 -24.14 7.92
CA GLY A 277 19.38 -23.40 9.19
C GLY A 277 20.32 -22.19 9.33
N VAL A 278 21.05 -21.82 8.28
CA VAL A 278 21.95 -20.65 8.25
C VAL A 278 21.39 -19.61 7.29
N PHE A 279 20.95 -18.50 7.86
CA PHE A 279 20.31 -17.40 7.13
C PHE A 279 21.20 -16.16 7.14
N GLU A 280 21.31 -15.51 5.98
CA GLU A 280 21.98 -14.22 5.84
C GLU A 280 21.06 -13.19 5.21
N TYR A 281 21.32 -11.91 5.50
CA TYR A 281 20.63 -10.80 4.85
C TYR A 281 21.43 -10.38 3.62
N VAL A 282 20.82 -10.54 2.45
CA VAL A 282 21.42 -10.19 1.17
C VAL A 282 20.69 -9.00 0.53
N PRO A 283 21.40 -8.09 -0.16
CA PRO A 283 20.79 -6.98 -0.87
C PRO A 283 19.73 -7.45 -1.88
N SER A 284 18.62 -6.73 -1.97
CA SER A 284 17.61 -6.90 -3.00
C SER A 284 17.67 -5.70 -3.96
N PRO A 285 18.20 -5.89 -5.18
CA PRO A 285 18.40 -4.78 -6.13
C PRO A 285 17.11 -3.99 -6.43
N VAL A 286 15.98 -4.68 -6.55
CA VAL A 286 14.67 -4.05 -6.81
C VAL A 286 14.16 -3.25 -5.61
N ASP A 287 14.39 -3.72 -4.38
CA ASP A 287 14.02 -2.96 -3.19
C ASP A 287 14.92 -1.73 -3.04
N GLU A 288 16.22 -1.86 -3.27
CA GLU A 288 17.19 -0.77 -3.18
C GLU A 288 16.86 0.35 -4.16
N GLU A 289 16.71 0.02 -5.45
CA GLU A 289 16.40 0.99 -6.49
C GLU A 289 15.13 1.80 -6.19
N VAL A 290 14.07 1.13 -5.73
CA VAL A 290 12.79 1.78 -5.43
C VAL A 290 12.87 2.58 -4.13
N LYS A 291 13.34 1.97 -3.04
CA LYS A 291 13.24 2.55 -1.69
C LYS A 291 14.26 3.64 -1.44
N VAL A 292 15.49 3.51 -1.96
CA VAL A 292 16.52 4.55 -1.83
C VAL A 292 16.03 5.84 -2.50
N GLY A 293 15.46 5.74 -3.71
CA GLY A 293 14.89 6.89 -4.41
C GLY A 293 13.77 7.58 -3.61
N VAL A 294 12.85 6.79 -3.05
CA VAL A 294 11.73 7.29 -2.21
C VAL A 294 12.25 8.04 -0.99
N ILE A 295 13.19 7.45 -0.22
CA ILE A 295 13.74 8.08 0.99
C ILE A 295 14.56 9.33 0.64
N ARG A 296 15.49 9.22 -0.32
CA ARG A 296 16.34 10.32 -0.76
C ARG A 296 15.50 11.53 -1.16
N ASP A 297 14.49 11.33 -2.01
CA ASP A 297 13.72 12.44 -2.54
C ASP A 297 12.70 12.96 -1.53
N ALA A 298 12.22 12.12 -0.61
CA ALA A 298 11.43 12.59 0.54
C ALA A 298 12.25 13.53 1.43
N LEU A 299 13.49 13.15 1.77
CA LEU A 299 14.39 13.99 2.57
C LEU A 299 14.72 15.30 1.85
N ARG A 300 15.00 15.27 0.54
CA ARG A 300 15.22 16.47 -0.27
C ARG A 300 14.00 17.40 -0.29
N LEU A 301 12.78 16.86 -0.39
CA LEU A 301 11.54 17.65 -0.36
C LEU A 301 11.25 18.26 1.02
N MET A 302 11.80 17.68 2.09
CA MET A 302 11.68 18.17 3.46
C MET A 302 12.82 19.10 3.88
N ASP A 303 13.89 19.20 3.08
CA ASP A 303 15.04 20.06 3.35
C ASP A 303 14.62 21.54 3.45
N PRO A 304 14.81 22.20 4.61
CA PRO A 304 14.53 23.62 4.78
C PRO A 304 15.31 24.53 3.82
N GLY A 305 16.49 24.10 3.37
CA GLY A 305 17.37 24.85 2.47
C GLY A 305 16.79 25.07 1.07
N HIS A 306 15.94 24.15 0.60
CA HIS A 306 15.29 24.22 -0.71
C HIS A 306 14.23 25.34 -0.83
N LYS A 307 13.77 25.93 0.28
CA LYS A 307 12.80 27.04 0.25
C LYS A 307 13.39 28.39 -0.18
N ARG A 308 14.72 28.53 -0.28
CA ARG A 308 15.38 29.83 -0.53
C ARG A 308 15.56 30.19 -2.00
N THR A 309 15.30 29.30 -2.95
CA THR A 309 15.56 29.53 -4.38
C THR A 309 14.32 29.88 -5.21
N SER A 310 13.17 30.13 -4.58
CA SER A 310 11.94 30.53 -5.29
C SER A 310 11.33 31.85 -4.80
N MET A 311 12.16 32.79 -4.35
CA MET A 311 11.79 34.21 -4.20
C MET A 311 12.48 35.03 -5.27
#